data_AF-A0A944YUU8-F1
#
_entry.id   AF-A0A944YUU8-F1
#
_cell.length_a   1.000
_cell.length_b   1.000
_cell.length_c   1.000
_cell.angle_alpha   90.00
_cell.angle_beta   90.00
_cell.angle_gamma   90.00
#
_symmetry.space_group_name_H-M   'P 1'
#
loop_
_entity.id
_entity.type
_entity.pdbx_description
1 polymer ?
#
loop_
_entity_poly.entity_id
_entity_poly.type
_entity_poly.pdbx_seq_one_letter_code
_entity_poly.pdbx_strand_id
1 'polypeptide(L)'
;MPRIIFDAPDGATGRETACRRNVEAFDDIFLQSRVLVNVETRSLQTEFRGPQCQVCLGVAPMGMCNLFWPGANTTLARALTAHHY
;
A
#
# COMPACT_ATOMS: atom_id res chain seq x y z
N MET A 1 -16.83 -11.39 6.62
CA MET A 1 -17.58 -10.66 5.58
C MET A 1 -18.34 -11.68 4.71
N PRO A 2 -19.55 -11.38 4.19
CA PRO A 2 -20.21 -12.22 3.19
C PRO A 2 -19.32 -12.39 1.95
N ARG A 3 -19.28 -13.60 1.39
CA ARG A 3 -18.34 -13.98 0.30
C ARG A 3 -18.39 -13.03 -0.90
N ILE A 4 -19.58 -12.65 -1.35
CA ILE A 4 -19.76 -11.75 -2.49
C ILE A 4 -19.15 -10.35 -2.29
N ILE A 5 -19.09 -9.89 -1.04
CA ILE A 5 -18.49 -8.59 -0.68
C ILE A 5 -16.96 -8.76 -0.55
N PHE A 6 -16.49 -9.94 -0.17
CA PHE A 6 -15.07 -10.27 -0.05
C PHE A 6 -14.40 -10.50 -1.42
N ASP A 7 -15.12 -11.09 -2.36
CA ASP A 7 -14.60 -11.38 -3.70
C ASP A 7 -14.38 -10.10 -4.53
N ALA A 8 -15.01 -8.98 -4.16
CA ALA A 8 -14.85 -7.70 -4.87
C ALA A 8 -13.45 -7.06 -4.72
N PRO A 9 -12.83 -7.00 -3.52
CA PRO A 9 -11.46 -6.52 -3.34
C PRO A 9 -10.40 -7.62 -3.55
N ASP A 10 -10.75 -8.88 -3.30
CA ASP A 10 -9.81 -10.02 -3.40
C ASP A 10 -9.67 -10.55 -4.84
N GLY A 11 -10.77 -10.51 -5.61
CA GLY A 11 -10.82 -11.07 -6.95
C GLY A 11 -10.02 -10.26 -7.98
N ALA A 12 -9.29 -10.96 -8.83
CA ALA A 12 -8.57 -10.39 -9.95
C ALA A 12 -9.14 -10.82 -11.32
N THR A 13 -8.79 -10.09 -12.38
CA THR A 13 -9.34 -10.35 -13.72
C THR A 13 -8.95 -11.74 -14.25
N GLY A 14 -9.92 -12.45 -14.81
CA GLY A 14 -9.69 -13.67 -15.58
C GLY A 14 -9.19 -14.83 -14.73
N ARG A 15 -8.04 -15.41 -15.09
CA ARG A 15 -7.41 -16.52 -14.33
C ARG A 15 -6.47 -16.04 -13.22
N GLU A 16 -6.56 -14.76 -12.85
CA GLU A 16 -5.79 -14.13 -11.76
C GLU A 16 -4.27 -14.23 -11.91
N THR A 17 -3.80 -14.57 -13.12
CA THR A 17 -2.38 -14.75 -13.42
C THR A 17 -1.57 -13.48 -13.23
N ALA A 18 -2.17 -12.32 -13.50
CA ALA A 18 -1.51 -11.03 -13.30
C ALA A 18 -1.34 -10.72 -11.80
N CYS A 19 -2.36 -10.99 -10.98
CA CYS A 19 -2.29 -10.77 -9.53
C CYS A 19 -1.20 -11.64 -8.90
N ARG A 20 -1.14 -12.93 -9.27
CA ARG A 20 -0.07 -13.84 -8.84
C ARG A 20 1.32 -13.36 -9.28
N ARG A 21 1.46 -12.95 -10.54
CA ARG A 21 2.73 -12.41 -11.06
C ARG A 21 3.19 -11.13 -10.36
N ASN A 22 2.26 -10.27 -9.93
CA ASN A 22 2.62 -9.06 -9.21
C ASN A 22 3.36 -9.39 -7.90
N VAL A 23 2.96 -10.46 -7.21
CA VAL A 23 3.61 -10.92 -5.98
C VAL A 23 4.92 -11.65 -6.31
N GLU A 24 4.89 -12.61 -7.24
CA GLU A 24 6.07 -13.39 -7.66
C GLU A 24 7.22 -12.47 -8.13
N ALA A 25 6.91 -11.34 -8.78
CA ALA A 25 7.93 -10.37 -9.23
C ALA A 25 8.73 -9.73 -8.08
N PHE A 26 8.17 -9.63 -6.87
CA PHE A 26 8.93 -9.14 -5.72
C PHE A 26 9.90 -10.19 -5.17
N ASP A 27 9.59 -11.48 -5.29
CA ASP A 27 10.46 -12.57 -4.86
C ASP A 27 11.72 -12.68 -5.75
N ASP A 28 11.63 -12.21 -6.99
CA ASP A 28 12.75 -12.15 -7.93
C ASP A 28 13.74 -10.99 -7.62
N ILE A 29 13.43 -10.10 -6.66
CA ILE A 29 14.27 -8.97 -6.29
C ILE A 29 15.11 -9.29 -5.05
N PHE A 30 16.44 -9.33 -5.21
CA PHE A 30 17.38 -9.57 -4.12
C PHE A 30 18.02 -8.28 -3.62
N LEU A 31 18.05 -8.09 -2.30
CA LEU A 31 18.69 -6.93 -1.65
C LEU A 31 20.16 -7.24 -1.31
N GLN A 32 21.08 -6.39 -1.79
CA GLN A 32 22.48 -6.44 -1.38
C GLN A 32 22.73 -5.47 -0.22
N SER A 33 22.63 -5.98 1.01
CA SER A 33 22.86 -5.17 2.22
C SER A 33 24.31 -4.65 2.29
N ARG A 34 24.48 -3.38 2.66
CA ARG A 34 25.80 -2.78 2.91
C ARG A 34 26.12 -2.88 4.40
N VAL A 35 27.23 -3.52 4.75
CA VAL A 35 27.70 -3.68 6.14
C VAL A 35 28.54 -2.48 6.58
N LEU A 36 28.69 -2.30 7.89
CA LEU A 36 29.51 -1.24 8.53
C LEU A 36 29.05 0.20 8.21
N VAL A 37 27.81 0.39 7.79
CA VAL A 37 27.19 1.72 7.65
C VAL A 37 26.51 2.07 8.96
N ASN A 38 26.84 3.23 9.55
CA ASN A 38 26.10 3.72 10.71
C ASN A 38 24.69 4.11 10.26
N VAL A 39 23.70 3.39 10.80
CA VAL A 39 22.28 3.60 10.53
C VAL A 39 21.55 4.11 11.78
N GLU A 40 22.22 4.52 12.84
CA GLU A 40 21.60 4.99 14.10
C GLU A 40 20.40 5.91 13.87
N THR A 41 20.59 6.96 13.06
CA THR A 41 19.53 7.85 12.59
C THR A 41 19.05 7.43 11.21
N ARG A 42 17.79 6.99 11.09
CA ARG A 42 17.12 6.71 9.81
C ARG A 42 16.00 7.71 9.57
N SER A 43 15.84 8.15 8.33
CA SER A 43 14.70 8.95 7.90
C SER A 43 13.99 8.25 6.75
N LEU A 44 12.67 8.18 6.82
CA LEU A 44 11.81 7.74 5.73
C LEU A 44 11.22 8.92 4.95
N GLN A 45 11.52 10.15 5.37
CA GLN A 45 11.00 11.36 4.76
C GLN A 45 11.46 11.46 3.31
N THR A 46 10.53 11.82 2.44
CA THR A 46 10.78 11.98 1.01
C THR A 46 9.96 13.13 0.45
N GLU A 47 10.28 13.55 -0.76
CA GLU A 47 9.47 14.50 -1.51
C GLU A 47 8.73 13.75 -2.62
N PHE A 48 7.39 13.84 -2.63
CA PHE A 48 6.58 13.25 -3.68
C PHE A 48 5.75 14.33 -4.37
N ARG A 49 6.15 14.69 -5.60
CA ARG A 49 5.49 15.71 -6.43
C ARG A 49 5.35 17.09 -5.74
N GLY A 50 6.30 17.48 -4.89
CA GLY A 50 6.40 18.81 -4.28
C GLY A 50 6.38 18.81 -2.74
N PRO A 51 5.29 18.42 -2.07
CA PRO A 51 5.24 18.41 -0.61
C PRO A 51 6.15 17.33 -0.01
N GLN A 52 6.72 17.63 1.16
CA GLN A 52 7.43 16.65 1.97
C GLN A 52 6.43 15.69 2.60
N CYS A 53 6.71 14.40 2.47
CA CYS A 53 5.95 13.31 3.02
C CYS A 53 6.82 12.56 4.04
N GLN A 54 6.22 12.07 5.12
CA GLN A 54 6.96 11.34 6.16
C GLN A 54 7.46 9.96 5.69
N VAL A 55 6.82 9.39 4.66
CA VAL A 55 7.17 8.09 4.07
C VAL A 55 6.58 7.95 2.66
N CYS A 56 7.30 7.35 1.72
CA CYS A 56 6.85 7.16 0.33
C CYS A 56 5.77 6.06 0.18
N LEU A 57 4.66 6.17 0.90
CA LEU A 57 3.54 5.24 0.87
C LEU A 57 2.24 6.03 0.71
N GLY A 58 1.29 5.47 -0.04
CA GLY A 58 -0.02 6.09 -0.26
C GLY A 58 -1.11 5.05 -0.37
N VAL A 59 -2.36 5.49 -0.22
CA VAL A 59 -3.54 4.65 -0.43
C VAL A 59 -4.08 4.90 -1.83
N ALA A 60 -4.09 3.86 -2.66
CA ALA A 60 -4.66 3.92 -3.99
C ALA A 60 -6.18 4.12 -3.93
N PRO A 61 -6.78 4.84 -4.91
CA PRO A 61 -8.23 4.97 -4.97
C PRO A 61 -8.86 3.61 -5.27
N MET A 62 -9.72 3.15 -4.36
CA MET A 62 -10.48 1.91 -4.50
C MET A 62 -11.99 2.22 -4.56
N GLY A 63 -12.70 1.54 -5.43
CA GLY A 63 -14.15 1.69 -5.57
C GLY A 63 -14.90 1.05 -4.41
N MET A 64 -16.01 1.68 -3.99
CA MET A 64 -17.01 1.06 -3.11
C MET A 64 -16.49 0.60 -1.73
N CYS A 65 -15.42 1.20 -1.20
CA CYS A 65 -14.81 0.79 0.07
C CYS A 65 -15.77 0.75 1.28
N ASN A 66 -16.81 1.59 1.28
CA ASN A 66 -17.81 1.63 2.34
C ASN A 66 -18.66 0.35 2.43
N LEU A 67 -18.62 -0.54 1.42
CA LEU A 67 -19.24 -1.87 1.47
C LEU A 67 -18.44 -2.86 2.33
N PHE A 68 -17.13 -2.64 2.47
CA PHE A 68 -16.25 -3.50 3.27
C PHE A 68 -16.32 -3.13 4.75
N TRP A 69 -16.43 -1.83 5.03
CA TRP A 69 -16.58 -1.30 6.37
C TRP A 69 -17.31 0.06 6.35
N PRO A 70 -18.30 0.30 7.23
CA PRO A 70 -18.98 1.60 7.30
C PRO A 70 -17.99 2.75 7.52
N GLY A 71 -17.97 3.70 6.59
CA GLY A 71 -17.07 4.87 6.65
C GLY A 71 -15.61 4.58 6.31
N ALA A 72 -15.29 3.46 5.65
CA ALA A 72 -13.92 3.10 5.25
C ALA A 72 -13.17 4.24 4.56
N ASN A 73 -13.81 4.95 3.62
CA ASN A 73 -13.18 6.07 2.92
C ASN A 73 -12.80 7.22 3.86
N THR A 74 -13.67 7.55 4.80
CA THR A 74 -13.40 8.61 5.80
C THR A 74 -12.32 8.17 6.77
N THR A 75 -12.32 6.91 7.19
CA THR A 75 -11.29 6.35 8.07
C THR A 75 -9.92 6.33 7.39
N LEU A 76 -9.84 5.92 6.12
CA LEU A 76 -8.61 5.94 5.33
C LEU A 76 -8.11 7.37 5.11
N ALA A 77 -9.00 8.31 4.76
CA ALA A 77 -8.64 9.72 4.62
C ALA A 77 -8.08 10.30 5.92
N ARG A 78 -8.71 10.00 7.07
CA ARG A 78 -8.23 10.43 8.39
C ARG A 78 -6.86 9.82 8.73
N ALA A 79 -6.64 8.54 8.41
CA ALA A 79 -5.35 7.90 8.64
C ALA A 79 -4.24 8.55 7.79
N LEU A 80 -4.54 8.89 6.53
CA LEU A 80 -3.62 9.62 5.66
C LEU A 80 -3.24 10.99 6.23
N THR A 81 -4.23 11.77 6.67
CA THR A 81 -3.99 13.10 7.26
C THR A 81 -3.24 13.02 8.58
N ALA A 82 -3.53 12.04 9.44
CA ALA A 82 -2.89 11.90 10.76
C ALA A 82 -1.39 11.58 10.68
N HIS A 83 -0.97 10.89 9.61
CA HIS A 83 0.40 10.40 9.45
C HIS A 83 1.22 11.20 8.40
N HIS A 84 0.64 12.26 7.83
CA HIS A 84 1.27 13.08 6.78
C HIS A 84 1.89 12.23 5.66
N TYR A 85 1.12 11.25 5.19
CA TYR A 85 1.36 10.56 3.91
C TYR A 85 1.07 11.50 2.73
#